data_AF-A0A853FVM4-F1
#
_entry.id   AF-A0A853FVM4-F1
#
_cell.length_a   1.000
_cell.length_b   1.000
_cell.length_c   1.000
_cell.angle_alpha   90.00
_cell.angle_beta   90.00
_cell.angle_gamma   90.00
#
_symmetry.space_group_name_H-M   'P 1'
#
loop_
_entity.id
_entity.type
_entity.pdbx_description
1 polymer ?
#
loop_
_entity_poly.entity_id
_entity_poly.type
_entity_poly.pdbx_seq_one_letter_code
_entity_poly.pdbx_strand_id
1 'polypeptide(L)'
;MSNGDMLAQLIAQAEAEGAGLVTLRAIAEEAGAMGAQRALSRLGLEDSGAAKDMSELRELLSAWRDAKRSALKAAFQWAGRMTAALVLVGLAVKLGFPGWLK
;
A
#
# COMPACT_ATOMS: atom_id res chain seq x y z
N MET A 1 -9.65 12.64 23.20
CA MET A 1 -8.39 12.34 23.90
C MET A 1 -7.60 11.37 23.06
N SER A 2 -6.44 11.81 22.59
CA SER A 2 -5.44 10.94 21.99
C SER A 2 -4.75 10.11 23.08
N ASN A 3 -4.10 9.00 22.71
CA ASN A 3 -3.26 8.24 23.64
C ASN A 3 -2.12 9.10 24.23
N GLY A 4 -1.65 10.11 23.47
CA GLY A 4 -0.66 11.07 23.93
C GLY A 4 -1.21 12.01 25.02
N ASP A 5 -2.46 12.45 24.89
CA ASP A 5 -3.11 13.31 25.88
C ASP A 5 -3.27 12.58 27.23
N MET A 6 -3.62 11.29 27.17
CA MET A 6 -3.74 10.44 28.36
C MET A 6 -2.38 10.23 29.04
N LEU A 7 -1.33 9.93 28.27
CA LEU A 7 0.02 9.77 28.81
C LEU A 7 0.54 11.06 29.46
N ALA A 8 0.30 12.21 28.83
CA ALA A 8 0.67 13.51 29.38
C ALA A 8 -0.04 13.80 30.71
N GLN A 9 -1.34 13.48 30.81
CA GLN A 9 -2.10 13.62 32.06
C GLN A 9 -1.55 12.72 33.18
N LEU A 10 -1.21 11.46 32.86
CA LEU A 10 -0.63 10.53 33.84
C LEU A 10 0.76 10.97 34.33
N ILE A 11 1.59 11.52 33.44
CA ILE A 11 2.91 12.07 33.81
C ILE A 11 2.72 13.29 34.72
N ALA A 12 1.81 14.21 34.37
CA ALA A 12 1.53 15.40 35.18
C ALA A 12 0.98 15.03 36.57
N GLN A 13 0.12 14.00 36.65
CA GLN A 13 -0.36 13.49 37.93
C GLN A 13 0.78 12.89 38.77
N ALA A 14 1.62 12.05 38.18
CA ALA A 14 2.74 11.43 38.89
C ALA A 14 3.79 12.47 39.35
N GLU A 15 4.03 13.52 38.55
CA GLU A 15 4.87 14.65 38.94
C GLU A 15 4.28 15.41 40.14
N ALA A 16 2.97 15.65 40.14
CA ALA A 16 2.28 16.26 41.29
C ALA A 16 2.34 15.39 42.56
N GLU A 17 2.44 14.07 42.41
CA GLU A 17 2.68 13.10 43.49
C GLU A 17 4.16 12.98 43.90
N GLY A 18 5.06 13.76 43.29
CA GLY A 18 6.48 13.88 43.65
C GLY A 18 7.43 12.99 42.84
N ALA A 19 6.98 12.34 41.77
CA ALA A 19 7.84 11.58 40.89
C ALA A 19 8.71 12.51 40.01
N GLY A 20 9.98 12.16 39.83
CA GLY A 20 10.89 12.94 38.99
C GLY A 20 10.53 12.84 37.50
N LEU A 21 10.29 13.98 36.84
CA LEU A 21 9.94 14.07 35.41
C LEU A 21 10.95 13.32 34.50
N VAL A 22 12.25 13.41 34.81
CA VAL A 22 13.30 12.72 34.04
C VAL A 22 13.11 11.20 34.09
N THR A 23 12.81 10.66 35.28
CA THR A 23 12.54 9.23 35.48
C THR A 23 11.29 8.80 34.74
N LEU A 24 10.21 9.59 34.82
CA LEU A 24 8.95 9.31 34.12
C LEU A 24 9.16 9.27 32.59
N ARG A 25 9.92 10.23 32.05
CA ARG A 25 10.27 10.25 30.63
C ARG A 25 11.08 9.02 30.23
N ALA A 26 12.09 8.65 31.03
CA ALA A 26 12.90 7.47 30.75
C ALA A 26 12.07 6.18 30.76
N ILE A 27 11.15 6.02 31.72
CA ILE A 27 10.22 4.89 31.77
C ILE A 27 9.31 4.86 30.54
N ALA A 28 8.76 6.01 30.13
CA ALA A 28 7.87 6.09 28.97
C ALA A 28 8.60 5.73 27.66
N GLU A 29 9.82 6.24 27.46
CA GLU A 29 10.66 5.91 26.30
C GLU A 29 11.02 4.41 26.28
N GLU A 30 11.45 3.84 27.42
CA GLU A 30 11.81 2.42 27.51
C GLU A 30 10.60 1.51 27.31
N ALA A 31 9.45 1.85 27.90
CA ALA A 31 8.21 1.12 27.69
C ALA A 31 7.75 1.17 26.24
N GLY A 32 7.90 2.32 25.57
CA GLY A 32 7.64 2.50 24.15
C GLY A 32 8.55 1.66 23.27
N ALA A 33 9.87 1.70 23.52
CA ALA A 33 10.86 0.90 22.82
C ALA A 33 10.61 -0.61 22.98
N MET A 34 10.37 -1.08 24.22
CA MET A 34 10.00 -2.46 24.49
C MET A 34 8.69 -2.87 23.81
N GLY A 35 7.70 -1.97 23.79
CA GLY A 35 6.42 -2.20 23.11
C GLY A 35 6.61 -2.37 21.60
N ALA A 36 7.37 -1.47 20.98
CA ALA A 36 7.70 -1.53 19.56
C ALA A 36 8.48 -2.81 19.21
N GLN A 37 9.49 -3.17 20.00
CA GLN A 37 10.28 -4.38 19.78
C GLN A 37 9.43 -5.64 19.88
N ARG A 38 8.51 -5.74 20.87
CA ARG A 38 7.57 -6.87 20.98
C ARG A 38 6.59 -6.93 19.82
N ALA A 39 6.15 -5.77 19.31
CA ALA A 39 5.26 -5.73 18.16
C ALA A 39 5.99 -6.19 16.88
N LEU A 40 7.22 -5.73 16.66
CA LEU A 40 8.05 -6.16 15.54
C LEU A 40 8.37 -7.64 15.62
N SER A 41 8.71 -8.18 16.81
CA SER A 41 9.00 -9.60 16.96
C SER A 41 7.79 -10.50 16.72
N ARG A 42 6.59 -10.07 17.11
CA ARG A 42 5.34 -10.78 16.78
C ARG A 42 5.07 -10.82 15.28
N LEU A 43 5.60 -9.86 14.53
CA LEU A 43 5.50 -9.81 13.08
C LEU A 43 6.68 -10.52 12.39
N GLY A 44 7.66 -11.03 13.14
CA GLY A 44 8.90 -11.61 12.60
C GLY A 44 9.82 -10.57 11.96
N LEU A 45 9.77 -9.31 12.42
CA LEU A 45 10.52 -8.16 11.89
C LEU A 45 11.58 -7.63 12.87
N GLU A 46 12.06 -8.48 13.78
CA GLU A 46 13.04 -8.13 14.81
C GLU A 46 14.50 -8.17 14.32
N ASP A 47 14.77 -8.80 13.17
CA ASP A 47 16.12 -8.93 12.63
C ASP A 47 16.58 -7.66 11.89
N SER A 48 17.89 -7.51 11.72
CA SER A 48 18.50 -6.34 11.07
C SER A 48 18.17 -6.22 9.58
N GLY A 49 17.74 -7.29 8.92
CA GLY A 49 17.36 -7.35 7.51
C GLY A 49 15.90 -7.01 7.25
N ALA A 50 15.01 -7.13 8.25
CA ALA A 50 13.56 -6.92 8.13
C ALA A 50 13.15 -5.62 7.39
N ALA A 51 13.83 -4.51 7.68
CA ALA A 51 13.55 -3.23 7.01
C ALA A 51 13.86 -3.26 5.51
N LYS A 52 14.95 -3.92 5.13
CA LYS A 52 15.37 -4.09 3.73
C LYS A 52 14.39 -5.02 3.02
N ASP A 53 14.06 -6.16 3.60
CA ASP A 53 13.14 -7.14 3.00
C ASP A 53 11.75 -6.52 2.77
N MET A 54 11.25 -5.73 3.74
CA MET A 54 9.99 -5.00 3.58
C MET A 54 10.06 -3.96 2.46
N SER A 55 11.22 -3.32 2.24
CA SER A 55 11.40 -2.39 1.13
C SER A 55 11.39 -3.10 -0.22
N GLU A 56 12.07 -4.25 -0.33
CA GLU A 56 12.12 -5.07 -1.55
C GLU A 56 10.74 -5.62 -1.89
N LEU A 57 9.98 -6.13 -0.91
CA LEU A 57 8.61 -6.60 -1.11
C LEU A 57 7.68 -5.49 -1.62
N ARG A 58 7.84 -4.27 -1.11
CA ARG A 58 7.05 -3.10 -1.58
C ARG A 58 7.40 -2.74 -3.02
N GLU A 59 8.67 -2.83 -3.39
CA GLU A 59 9.13 -2.58 -4.75
C GLU A 59 8.57 -3.63 -5.72
N LEU A 60 8.65 -4.92 -5.37
CA LEU A 60 8.07 -6.01 -6.14
C LEU A 60 6.55 -5.87 -6.30
N LEU A 61 5.85 -5.50 -5.23
CA LEU A 61 4.41 -5.24 -5.27
C LEU A 61 4.07 -4.04 -6.15
N SER A 62 4.90 -2.99 -6.14
CA SER A 62 4.72 -1.85 -7.03
C SER A 62 4.88 -2.28 -8.49
N ALA A 63 5.97 -2.99 -8.82
CA ALA A 63 6.21 -3.50 -10.16
C ALA A 63 5.08 -4.42 -10.65
N TRP A 64 4.57 -5.31 -9.78
CA TRP A 64 3.43 -6.17 -10.11
C TRP A 64 2.15 -5.38 -10.36
N ARG A 65 1.86 -4.37 -9.53
CA ARG A 65 0.68 -3.51 -9.71
C ARG A 65 0.76 -2.73 -11.01
N ASP A 66 1.94 -2.24 -11.37
CA ASP A 66 2.19 -1.52 -12.61
C ASP A 66 2.04 -2.45 -13.82
N ALA A 67 2.59 -3.66 -13.75
CA ALA A 67 2.40 -4.69 -14.77
C ALA A 67 0.91 -5.05 -14.96
N LYS A 68 0.16 -5.23 -13.86
CA LYS A 68 -1.29 -5.50 -13.91
C LYS A 68 -2.06 -4.36 -14.57
N ARG A 69 -1.75 -3.11 -14.22
CA ARG A 69 -2.38 -1.92 -14.82
C ARG A 69 -2.04 -1.80 -16.31
N SER A 70 -0.79 -2.10 -16.68
CA SER A 70 -0.33 -2.13 -18.07
C SER A 70 -1.06 -3.20 -18.89
N ALA A 71 -1.16 -4.42 -18.36
CA ALA A 71 -1.87 -5.52 -19.00
C ALA A 71 -3.35 -5.19 -19.23
N LEU A 72 -4.03 -4.61 -18.22
CA LEU A 72 -5.42 -4.18 -18.36
C LEU A 72 -5.57 -3.10 -19.44
N LYS A 73 -4.68 -2.10 -19.46
CA LYS A 73 -4.69 -1.05 -20.49
C LYS A 73 -4.53 -1.64 -21.89
N ALA A 74 -3.57 -2.55 -22.07
CA ALA A 74 -3.33 -3.23 -23.34
C ALA A 74 -4.54 -4.07 -23.77
N ALA A 75 -5.18 -4.79 -22.83
CA ALA A 75 -6.38 -5.56 -23.11
C ALA A 75 -7.54 -4.68 -23.60
N PHE A 76 -7.81 -3.55 -22.94
CA PHE A 76 -8.84 -2.60 -23.39
C PHE A 76 -8.52 -1.99 -24.74
N GLN A 77 -7.25 -1.64 -24.98
CA GLN A 77 -6.82 -1.10 -26.27
C GLN A 77 -7.03 -2.12 -27.40
N TRP A 78 -6.65 -3.38 -27.18
CA TRP A 78 -6.87 -4.45 -28.14
C TRP A 78 -8.36 -4.72 -28.36
N ALA A 79 -9.14 -4.79 -27.30
CA ALA A 79 -10.59 -4.97 -27.39
C ALA A 79 -11.25 -3.84 -28.21
N GLY A 80 -10.88 -2.59 -27.99
CA GLY A 80 -11.36 -1.46 -28.78
C GLY A 80 -11.01 -1.58 -30.27
N ARG A 81 -9.78 -2.02 -30.59
CA ARG A 81 -9.36 -2.27 -31.98
C ARG A 81 -10.17 -3.39 -32.63
N MET A 82 -10.41 -4.49 -31.91
CA MET A 82 -11.23 -5.61 -32.40
C MET A 82 -12.67 -5.18 -32.64
N THR A 83 -13.26 -4.42 -31.70
CA THR A 83 -14.62 -3.87 -31.87
C THR A 83 -14.71 -2.98 -33.10
N ALA A 84 -13.75 -2.05 -33.30
CA ALA A 84 -13.74 -1.19 -34.48
C ALA A 84 -13.59 -1.98 -35.79
N ALA A 85 -12.72 -2.99 -35.83
CA ALA A 85 -12.56 -3.86 -36.98
C ALA A 85 -13.85 -4.62 -37.31
N LEU A 86 -14.53 -5.18 -36.29
CA LEU A 86 -15.82 -5.85 -36.46
C LEU A 86 -16.90 -4.92 -36.99
N VAL A 87 -16.95 -3.67 -36.54
CA VAL A 87 -17.88 -2.65 -37.06
C VAL A 87 -17.62 -2.38 -38.54
N LEU A 88 -16.36 -2.21 -38.95
CA LEU A 88 -15.99 -1.98 -40.35
C LEU A 88 -16.36 -3.18 -41.24
N VAL A 89 -16.07 -4.41 -40.78
CA VAL A 89 -16.48 -5.63 -41.47
C VAL A 89 -18.00 -5.69 -41.62
N GLY A 90 -18.75 -5.40 -40.55
CA GLY A 90 -20.21 -5.35 -40.58
C GLY A 90 -20.75 -4.32 -41.57
N LEU A 91 -20.14 -3.13 -41.63
CA LEU A 91 -20.49 -2.09 -42.61
C LEU A 91 -20.19 -2.53 -44.05
N ALA A 92 -19.03 -3.13 -44.30
CA ALA A 92 -18.66 -3.61 -45.64
C ALA A 92 -19.64 -4.67 -46.16
N VAL A 93 -20.08 -5.59 -45.28
CA VAL A 93 -21.11 -6.59 -45.62
C VAL A 93 -22.46 -5.93 -45.87
N LYS A 94 -22.90 -5.01 -45.00
CA LYS A 94 -24.21 -4.33 -45.14
C LYS A 94 -24.29 -3.44 -46.39
N LEU A 95 -23.18 -2.81 -46.77
CA LEU A 95 -23.10 -1.93 -47.94
C LEU A 95 -22.85 -2.70 -49.26
N GLY A 96 -22.72 -4.03 -49.22
CA GLY A 96 -22.60 -4.84 -50.42
C GLY A 96 -21.23 -4.81 -51.10
N PHE A 97 -20.17 -4.42 -50.37
CA PHE A 97 -18.80 -4.35 -50.89
C PHE A 97 -18.29 -5.65 -51.58
N PRO A 98 -18.65 -6.88 -51.11
CA PRO A 98 -18.29 -8.12 -51.80
C PRO A 98 -18.88 -8.26 -53.22
N GLY A 99 -19.94 -7.52 -53.53
CA GLY A 99 -20.54 -7.48 -54.86
C GLY A 99 -19.78 -6.59 -55.85
N TRP A 100 -18.92 -5.69 -55.39
CA TRP A 100 -18.09 -4.81 -56.23
C TRP A 100 -16.75 -5.44 -56.65
N LEU A 101 -16.38 -6.54 -56.00
CA LEU A 101 -15.16 -7.31 -56.27
C LEU A 101 -15.35 -8.42 -57.32
N LYS A 102 -16.56 -8.58 -57.85
CA LYS A 102 -16.86 -9.40 -59.04
C LYS A 102 -16.79 -8.53 -60.29
#